data_AF-A0A3G9J442-F1
#
_entry.id   AF-A0A3G9J442-F1
#
_cell.length_a   1.000
_cell.length_b   1.000
_cell.length_c   1.000
_cell.angle_alpha   90.00
_cell.angle_beta   90.00
_cell.angle_gamma   90.00
#
_symmetry.space_group_name_H-M   'P 1'
#
loop_
_entity.id
_entity.type
_entity.pdbx_description
1 polymer ?
#
loop_
_entity_poly.entity_id
_entity_poly.type
_entity_poly.pdbx_seq_one_letter_code
_entity_poly.pdbx_strand_id
1 'polypeptide(L)'
;MAVTTVTNVTDVTASTTASRGHRGGSKRLAAAALLTLLAVVVVAAAIPTGSWLMAALAGSACALLGVVATRLTRTEVLIARRDAARDRADQAKAYRDLANLRSAETGATIKRLSTEIRDREADIAALQDALVESHQSLAASARVREGAESEAAVLAERVLELEITVESLRAELDAVTALGLRRTA
;
A
#
# COMPACT_ATOMS: atom_id res chain seq x y z
N MET A 1 -6.44 10.69 21.01
CA MET A 1 -6.50 11.49 19.76
C MET A 1 -5.10 11.91 19.40
N ALA A 2 -4.42 11.19 18.52
CA ALA A 2 -3.08 11.52 18.07
C ALA A 2 -3.19 12.53 16.92
N VAL A 3 -2.71 13.75 17.15
CA VAL A 3 -2.60 14.79 16.13
C VAL A 3 -1.43 14.43 15.24
N THR A 4 -1.72 13.80 14.10
CA THR A 4 -0.73 13.57 13.04
C THR A 4 -0.45 14.90 12.37
N THR A 5 0.65 15.54 12.72
CA THR A 5 1.13 16.75 12.06
C THR A 5 1.55 16.39 10.64
N VAL A 6 0.63 16.52 9.68
CA VAL A 6 0.93 16.41 8.25
C VAL A 6 1.80 17.60 7.88
N THR A 7 3.12 17.42 7.95
CA THR A 7 4.07 18.42 7.46
C THR A 7 3.98 18.39 5.94
N ASN A 8 3.46 19.49 5.37
CA ASN A 8 3.18 19.65 3.96
C ASN A 8 4.45 19.42 3.12
N VAL A 9 4.45 18.37 2.28
CA VAL A 9 5.54 18.00 1.35
C VAL A 9 5.85 19.14 0.35
N THR A 10 4.92 20.08 0.18
CA THR A 10 5.06 21.26 -0.68
C THR A 10 6.18 22.20 -0.23
N ASP A 11 6.44 22.34 1.07
CA ASP A 11 7.43 23.30 1.58
C ASP A 11 8.89 22.83 1.37
N VAL A 12 9.12 21.51 1.34
CA VAL A 12 10.43 20.89 1.12
C VAL A 12 10.89 21.05 -0.35
N THR A 13 9.93 21.10 -1.28
CA THR A 13 10.23 21.21 -2.72
C THR A 13 10.56 22.65 -3.12
N ALA A 14 9.90 23.63 -2.50
CA ALA A 14 10.12 25.05 -2.78
C ALA A 14 11.49 25.58 -2.29
N SER A 15 12.02 25.02 -1.21
CA SER A 15 13.23 25.51 -0.55
C SER A 15 14.55 24.91 -1.08
N THR A 16 14.50 23.85 -1.91
CA THR A 16 15.72 23.23 -2.48
C THR A 16 16.18 23.90 -3.78
N THR A 17 15.28 24.53 -4.54
CA THR A 17 15.61 25.15 -5.84
C THR A 17 16.16 26.57 -5.71
N ALA A 18 15.82 27.27 -4.62
CA ALA A 18 16.25 28.64 -4.42
C ALA A 18 17.50 28.68 -3.51
N SER A 19 18.62 29.20 -4.05
CA SER A 19 19.54 30.14 -3.35
C SER A 19 21.02 29.80 -3.10
N ARG A 20 21.59 28.64 -3.49
CA ARG A 20 23.01 28.39 -3.13
C ARG A 20 24.10 28.56 -4.18
N GLY A 21 23.84 28.34 -5.48
CA GLY A 21 24.90 28.36 -6.50
C GLY A 21 25.04 29.61 -7.36
N HIS A 22 23.96 30.39 -7.53
CA HIS A 22 23.86 31.31 -8.69
C HIS A 22 24.55 32.67 -8.54
N ARG A 23 25.12 32.99 -7.37
CA ARG A 23 25.71 34.31 -7.10
C ARG A 23 27.13 34.47 -7.68
N GLY A 24 27.82 33.38 -8.00
CA GLY A 24 29.20 33.41 -8.52
C GLY A 24 29.28 33.67 -10.03
N GLY A 25 28.46 32.98 -10.83
CA GLY A 25 28.51 33.06 -12.30
C GLY A 25 28.01 34.39 -12.88
N SER A 26 27.10 35.08 -12.17
CA SER A 26 26.51 36.35 -12.63
C SER A 26 27.55 37.46 -12.82
N LYS A 27 28.58 37.51 -11.96
CA LYS A 27 29.62 38.57 -12.02
C LYS A 27 30.52 38.42 -13.25
N ARG A 28 30.90 37.19 -13.59
CA ARG A 28 31.80 36.91 -14.73
C ARG A 28 31.08 37.04 -16.06
N LEU A 29 29.81 36.60 -16.14
CA LEU A 29 28.97 36.83 -17.31
C LEU A 29 28.71 38.33 -17.53
N ALA A 30 28.46 39.08 -16.45
CA ALA A 30 28.31 40.54 -16.51
C ALA A 30 29.61 41.22 -16.97
N ALA A 31 30.77 40.77 -16.50
CA ALA A 31 32.06 41.28 -16.97
C ALA A 31 32.28 41.01 -18.47
N ALA A 32 31.96 39.80 -18.97
CA ALA A 32 32.03 39.48 -20.39
C ALA A 32 31.10 40.40 -21.22
N ALA A 33 29.86 40.59 -20.77
CA ALA A 33 28.90 41.48 -21.42
C ALA A 33 29.38 42.95 -21.45
N LEU A 34 29.93 43.44 -20.34
CA LEU A 34 30.51 44.79 -20.26
C LEU A 34 31.70 44.94 -21.20
N LEU A 35 32.59 43.95 -21.31
CA LEU A 35 33.72 43.99 -22.24
C LEU A 35 33.23 44.03 -23.71
N THR A 36 32.18 43.28 -24.05
CA THR A 36 31.61 43.35 -25.40
C THR A 36 30.96 44.70 -25.70
N LEU A 37 30.26 45.30 -24.73
CA LEU A 37 29.69 46.64 -24.88
C LEU A 37 30.79 47.70 -25.01
N LEU A 38 31.84 47.62 -24.19
CA LEU A 38 33.00 48.52 -24.27
C LEU A 38 33.64 48.45 -25.66
N ALA A 39 33.82 47.25 -26.22
CA ALA A 39 34.38 47.07 -27.55
C ALA A 39 33.53 47.75 -28.63
N VAL A 40 32.21 47.64 -28.56
CA VAL A 40 31.28 48.32 -29.48
C VAL A 40 31.39 49.84 -29.36
N VAL A 41 31.45 50.37 -28.14
CA VAL A 41 31.59 51.82 -27.89
C VAL A 41 32.91 52.36 -28.43
N VAL A 42 34.03 51.66 -28.22
CA VAL A 42 35.35 52.05 -28.73
C VAL A 42 35.36 52.11 -30.26
N VAL A 43 34.76 51.13 -30.93
CA VAL A 43 34.66 51.13 -32.40
C VAL A 43 33.79 52.28 -32.89
N ALA A 44 32.63 52.53 -32.25
CA ALA A 44 31.74 53.64 -32.61
C ALA A 44 32.42 55.01 -32.46
N ALA A 45 33.22 55.21 -31.41
CA ALA A 45 33.95 56.46 -31.17
C ALA A 45 35.09 56.71 -32.17
N ALA A 46 35.62 55.66 -32.82
CA ALA A 46 36.68 55.78 -33.82
C ALA A 46 36.19 56.20 -35.22
N ILE A 47 34.88 56.07 -35.51
CA ILE A 47 34.27 56.41 -36.80
C ILE A 47 34.43 57.90 -37.15
N PRO A 48 34.05 58.88 -36.29
CA PRO A 48 34.11 60.29 -36.64
C PRO A 48 35.54 60.85 -36.77
N THR A 49 36.56 60.14 -36.29
CA THR A 49 37.95 60.61 -36.31
C THR A 49 38.58 60.56 -37.71
N GLY A 50 38.03 59.76 -38.63
CA GLY A 50 38.50 59.62 -40.02
C GLY A 50 39.93 59.09 -40.20
N SER A 51 40.61 58.72 -39.11
CA SER A 51 42.00 58.29 -39.10
C SER A 51 42.11 56.77 -39.19
N TRP A 52 42.80 56.27 -40.22
CA TRP A 52 42.99 54.84 -40.47
C TRP A 52 43.79 54.15 -39.35
N LEU A 53 44.74 54.85 -38.71
CA LEU A 53 45.51 54.33 -37.56
C LEU A 53 44.61 54.10 -36.34
N MET A 54 43.67 55.01 -36.08
CA MET A 54 42.72 54.88 -34.97
C MET A 54 41.76 53.72 -35.21
N ALA A 55 41.32 53.53 -36.46
CA ALA A 55 40.49 52.38 -36.83
C ALA A 55 41.24 51.04 -36.63
N ALA A 56 42.52 50.97 -37.03
CA ALA A 56 43.33 49.76 -36.83
C ALA A 56 43.55 49.43 -35.34
N LEU A 57 43.87 50.43 -34.52
CA LEU A 57 44.01 50.26 -33.08
C LEU A 57 42.70 49.83 -32.42
N ALA A 58 41.58 50.49 -32.74
CA ALA A 58 40.27 50.13 -32.23
C ALA A 58 39.87 48.70 -32.62
N GLY A 59 40.14 48.29 -33.87
CA GLY A 59 39.92 46.93 -34.36
C GLY A 59 40.72 45.89 -33.58
N SER A 60 42.01 46.14 -33.35
CA SER A 60 42.86 45.22 -32.57
C SER A 60 42.42 45.12 -31.09
N ALA A 61 42.05 46.25 -30.47
CA ALA A 61 41.52 46.27 -29.11
C ALA A 61 40.19 45.50 -29.01
N CYS A 62 39.30 45.68 -29.99
CA CYS A 62 38.03 44.95 -30.08
C CYS A 62 38.27 43.44 -30.21
N ALA A 63 39.22 43.01 -31.05
CA ALA A 63 39.58 41.60 -31.19
C ALA A 63 40.08 40.99 -29.87
N LEU A 64 40.94 41.70 -29.13
CA LEU A 64 41.43 41.25 -27.82
C LEU A 64 40.29 41.14 -26.80
N LEU A 65 39.42 42.15 -26.72
CA LEU A 65 38.25 42.14 -25.83
C LEU A 65 37.30 40.99 -26.17
N GLY A 66 37.06 40.72 -27.46
CA GLY A 66 36.25 39.61 -27.94
C GLY A 66 36.80 38.23 -27.55
N VAL A 67 38.12 38.03 -27.68
CA VAL A 67 38.79 36.78 -27.27
C VAL A 67 38.67 36.56 -25.77
N VAL A 68 38.89 37.60 -24.96
CA VAL A 68 38.76 37.53 -23.50
C VAL A 68 37.33 37.22 -23.08
N ALA A 69 36.34 37.93 -23.66
CA ALA A 69 34.93 37.69 -23.39
C ALA A 69 34.52 36.25 -23.72
N THR A 70 34.96 35.72 -24.85
CA THR A 70 34.65 34.34 -25.27
C THR A 70 35.27 33.31 -24.34
N ARG A 71 36.52 33.51 -23.90
CA ARG A 71 37.16 32.62 -22.93
C ARG A 71 36.42 32.62 -21.59
N LEU A 72 36.02 33.78 -21.10
CA LEU A 72 35.29 33.92 -19.84
C LEU A 72 33.93 33.20 -19.91
N THR A 73 33.17 33.43 -20.98
CA THR A 73 31.89 32.75 -21.22
C THR A 73 32.08 31.23 -21.33
N ARG A 74 33.11 30.77 -22.05
CA ARG A 74 33.40 29.34 -22.19
C ARG A 74 33.69 28.68 -20.85
N THR A 75 34.50 29.30 -19.99
CA THR A 75 34.82 28.73 -18.68
C THR A 75 33.58 28.63 -17.78
N GLU A 76 32.69 29.61 -17.82
CA GLU A 76 31.45 29.57 -17.03
C GLU A 76 30.48 28.50 -17.52
N VAL A 77 30.35 28.29 -18.83
CA VAL A 77 29.51 27.20 -19.37
C VAL A 77 30.03 25.83 -18.91
N LEU A 78 31.35 25.64 -18.85
CA LEU A 78 31.92 24.37 -18.38
C LEU A 78 31.68 24.14 -16.89
N ILE A 79 31.81 25.19 -16.07
CA ILE A 79 31.50 25.13 -14.63
C ILE A 79 30.02 24.83 -14.43
N ALA A 80 29.14 25.58 -15.10
CA ALA A 80 27.69 25.39 -15.02
C ALA A 80 27.25 23.97 -15.44
N ARG A 81 27.88 23.40 -16.47
CA ARG A 81 27.63 22.00 -16.87
C ARG A 81 28.06 21.00 -15.80
N ARG A 82 29.21 21.22 -15.16
CA ARG A 82 29.70 20.35 -14.09
C ARG A 82 28.80 20.42 -12.86
N ASP A 83 28.39 21.63 -12.46
CA ASP A 83 27.50 21.82 -11.32
C ASP A 83 26.13 21.19 -11.59
N ALA A 84 25.55 21.41 -12.78
CA ALA A 84 24.30 20.76 -13.18
C ALA A 84 24.40 19.23 -13.27
N ALA A 85 25.57 18.67 -13.59
CA ALA A 85 25.79 17.23 -13.54
C ALA A 85 25.87 16.71 -12.08
N ARG A 86 26.50 17.49 -11.19
CA ARG A 86 26.59 17.18 -9.76
C ARG A 86 25.23 17.23 -9.09
N ASP A 87 24.44 18.27 -9.36
CA ASP A 87 23.09 18.43 -8.83
C ASP A 87 22.19 17.27 -9.26
N ARG A 88 22.25 16.86 -10.53
CA ARG A 88 21.53 15.67 -11.00
C ARG A 88 21.99 14.39 -10.32
N ALA A 89 23.29 14.24 -10.06
CA ALA A 89 23.81 13.08 -9.34
C ALA A 89 23.33 13.06 -7.87
N ASP A 90 23.28 14.20 -7.21
CA ASP A 90 22.82 14.31 -5.83
C ASP A 90 21.29 14.13 -5.73
N GLN A 91 20.53 14.66 -6.69
CA GLN A 91 19.10 14.34 -6.84
C GLN A 91 18.88 12.84 -7.04
N ALA A 92 19.64 12.20 -7.94
CA ALA A 92 19.51 10.77 -8.18
C ALA A 92 19.83 9.92 -6.94
N LYS A 93 20.81 10.33 -6.12
CA LYS A 93 21.08 9.69 -4.81
C LYS A 93 19.90 9.87 -3.86
N ALA A 94 19.38 11.09 -3.71
CA ALA A 94 18.24 11.36 -2.84
C ALA A 94 16.99 10.55 -3.24
N TYR A 95 16.70 10.45 -4.55
CA TYR A 95 15.62 9.61 -5.04
C TYR A 95 15.87 8.12 -4.81
N ARG A 96 17.11 7.64 -4.96
CA ARG A 96 17.48 6.25 -4.66
C ARG A 96 17.27 5.95 -3.18
N ASP A 97 17.68 6.84 -2.29
CA ASP A 97 17.53 6.67 -0.84
C ASP A 97 16.05 6.64 -0.44
N LEU A 98 15.25 7.54 -1.02
CA LEU A 98 13.79 7.55 -0.81
C LEU A 98 13.12 6.27 -1.35
N ALA A 99 13.56 5.78 -2.52
CA ALA A 99 13.05 4.53 -3.09
C ALA A 99 13.39 3.35 -2.18
N ASN A 100 14.64 3.26 -1.69
CA ASN A 100 15.06 2.22 -0.75
C ASN A 100 14.22 2.24 0.54
N LEU A 101 13.97 3.43 1.09
CA LEU A 101 13.13 3.59 2.28
C LEU A 101 11.70 3.10 2.03
N ARG A 102 11.07 3.56 0.95
CA ARG A 102 9.70 3.12 0.58
C ARG A 102 9.61 1.63 0.30
N SER A 103 10.62 1.05 -0.35
CA SER A 103 10.69 -0.39 -0.59
C SER A 103 10.78 -1.17 0.72
N ALA A 104 11.57 -0.70 1.69
CA ALA A 104 11.65 -1.32 3.01
C ALA A 104 10.33 -1.23 3.79
N GLU A 105 9.68 -0.07 3.80
CA GLU A 105 8.37 0.15 4.42
C GLU A 105 7.28 -0.72 3.79
N THR A 106 7.25 -0.77 2.46
CA THR A 106 6.30 -1.60 1.70
C THR A 106 6.54 -3.08 2.00
N GLY A 107 7.79 -3.53 2.00
CA GLY A 107 8.16 -4.91 2.34
C GLY A 107 7.73 -5.30 3.76
N ALA A 108 7.96 -4.43 4.74
CA ALA A 108 7.51 -4.64 6.12
C ALA A 108 5.98 -4.71 6.21
N THR A 109 5.27 -3.85 5.48
CA THR A 109 3.80 -3.82 5.45
C THR A 109 3.24 -5.10 4.84
N ILE A 110 3.76 -5.54 3.70
CA ILE A 110 3.35 -6.79 3.04
C ILE A 110 3.59 -7.99 3.97
N LYS A 111 4.73 -8.05 4.65
CA LYS A 111 5.05 -9.12 5.61
C LYS A 111 4.07 -9.15 6.79
N ARG A 112 3.70 -7.97 7.31
CA ARG A 112 2.71 -7.86 8.38
C ARG A 112 1.35 -8.38 7.93
N LEU A 113 0.87 -7.88 6.79
CA LEU A 113 -0.44 -8.25 6.25
C LEU A 113 -0.51 -9.73 5.86
N SER A 114 0.56 -10.29 5.29
CA SER A 114 0.57 -11.73 4.96
C SER A 114 0.56 -12.63 6.19
N THR A 115 1.14 -12.18 7.30
CA THR A 115 1.05 -12.89 8.58
C THR A 115 -0.37 -12.83 9.12
N GLU A 116 -0.96 -11.63 9.14
CA GLU A 116 -2.34 -11.44 9.59
C GLU A 116 -3.36 -12.22 8.75
N ILE A 117 -3.17 -12.31 7.43
CA ILE A 117 -4.01 -13.13 6.55
C ILE A 117 -3.88 -14.61 6.93
N ARG A 118 -2.66 -15.13 7.11
CA ARG A 118 -2.45 -16.53 7.49
C ARG A 118 -3.09 -16.87 8.83
N ASP A 119 -2.95 -15.98 9.80
CA ASP A 119 -3.54 -16.17 11.13
C ASP A 119 -5.08 -16.21 11.02
N ARG A 120 -5.67 -15.29 10.26
CA ARG A 120 -7.12 -15.27 10.00
C ARG A 120 -7.60 -16.50 9.22
N GLU A 121 -6.83 -16.99 8.26
CA GLU A 121 -7.15 -18.22 7.52
C GLU A 121 -7.17 -19.43 8.46
N ALA A 122 -6.22 -19.52 9.40
CA ALA A 122 -6.20 -20.56 10.42
C ALA A 122 -7.40 -20.46 11.37
N ASP A 123 -7.75 -19.25 11.82
CA ASP A 123 -8.94 -19.01 12.66
C ASP A 123 -10.23 -19.41 11.92
N ILE A 124 -10.35 -19.06 10.64
CA ILE A 124 -11.51 -19.43 9.82
C ILE A 124 -11.61 -20.95 9.68
N ALA A 125 -10.49 -21.65 9.43
CA ALA A 125 -10.49 -23.10 9.34
C ALA A 125 -10.94 -23.76 10.66
N ALA A 126 -10.42 -23.28 11.80
CA ALA A 126 -10.81 -23.78 13.12
C ALA A 126 -12.31 -23.54 13.41
N LEU A 127 -12.84 -22.38 13.03
CA LEU A 127 -14.26 -22.07 13.16
C LEU A 127 -15.14 -22.94 12.25
N GLN A 128 -14.69 -23.24 11.04
CA GLN A 128 -15.38 -24.15 10.13
C GLN A 128 -15.44 -25.56 10.69
N ASP A 129 -14.33 -26.09 11.22
CA ASP A 129 -14.29 -27.42 11.84
C ASP A 129 -15.22 -27.49 13.06
N ALA A 130 -15.17 -26.48 13.94
CA ALA A 130 -16.05 -26.39 15.11
C ALA A 130 -17.54 -26.32 14.72
N LEU A 131 -17.86 -25.61 13.63
CA LEU A 131 -19.22 -25.53 13.10
C LEU A 131 -19.70 -26.89 12.58
N VAL A 132 -18.85 -27.61 11.83
CA VAL A 132 -19.15 -28.97 11.34
C VAL A 132 -19.40 -29.92 12.51
N GLU A 133 -18.54 -29.91 13.53
CA GLU A 133 -18.70 -30.73 14.74
C GLU A 133 -20.01 -30.42 15.49
N SER A 134 -20.34 -29.13 15.62
CA SER A 134 -21.61 -28.71 16.21
C SER A 134 -22.81 -29.21 15.41
N HIS A 135 -22.75 -29.19 14.08
CA HIS A 135 -23.83 -29.73 13.25
C HIS A 135 -23.97 -31.25 13.36
N GLN A 136 -22.85 -31.98 13.44
CA GLN A 136 -22.85 -33.44 13.60
C GLN A 136 -23.43 -33.86 14.95
N SER A 137 -23.03 -33.20 16.04
CA SER A 137 -23.55 -33.47 17.38
C SER A 137 -25.05 -33.14 17.52
N LEU A 138 -25.51 -32.05 16.90
CA LEU A 138 -26.94 -31.72 16.82
C LEU A 138 -27.72 -32.79 16.02
N ALA A 139 -27.20 -33.23 14.88
CA ALA A 139 -27.82 -34.27 14.07
C ALA A 139 -27.88 -35.62 14.81
N ALA A 140 -26.81 -35.98 15.54
CA ALA A 140 -26.78 -37.18 16.37
C ALA A 140 -27.81 -37.11 17.50
N SER A 141 -27.90 -35.96 18.19
CA SER A 141 -28.88 -35.73 19.26
C SER A 141 -30.32 -35.81 18.75
N ALA A 142 -30.58 -35.26 17.55
CA ALA A 142 -31.88 -35.36 16.91
C ALA A 142 -32.26 -36.81 16.58
N ARG A 143 -31.32 -37.60 16.03
CA ARG A 143 -31.54 -39.03 15.74
C ARG A 143 -31.81 -39.86 16.99
N VAL A 144 -31.08 -39.61 18.08
CA VAL A 144 -31.30 -40.29 19.36
C VAL A 144 -32.70 -39.99 19.89
N ARG A 145 -33.12 -38.73 19.81
CA ARG A 145 -34.47 -38.33 20.22
C ARG A 145 -35.56 -38.98 19.37
N GLU A 146 -35.41 -38.96 18.05
CA GLU A 146 -36.34 -39.62 17.12
C GLU A 146 -36.42 -41.13 17.38
N GLY A 147 -35.27 -41.79 17.62
CA GLY A 147 -35.21 -43.19 18.01
C GLY A 147 -35.98 -43.47 19.31
N ALA A 148 -35.74 -42.68 20.36
CA ALA A 148 -36.46 -42.81 21.64
C ALA A 148 -37.98 -42.57 21.50
N GLU A 149 -38.39 -41.60 20.68
CA GLU A 149 -39.80 -41.34 20.39
C GLU A 149 -40.44 -42.53 19.64
N SER A 150 -39.72 -43.14 18.69
CA SER A 150 -40.18 -44.33 17.97
C SER A 150 -40.30 -45.57 18.86
N GLU A 151 -39.32 -45.81 19.75
CA GLU A 151 -39.35 -46.91 20.71
C GLU A 151 -40.50 -46.73 21.72
N ALA A 152 -40.73 -45.50 22.20
CA ALA A 152 -41.85 -45.19 23.07
C ALA A 152 -43.20 -45.46 22.40
N ALA A 153 -43.34 -45.13 21.10
CA ALA A 153 -44.54 -45.44 20.34
C ALA A 153 -44.78 -46.95 20.19
N VAL A 154 -43.73 -47.73 19.89
CA VAL A 154 -43.82 -49.20 19.81
C VAL A 154 -44.17 -49.82 21.16
N LEU A 155 -43.56 -49.34 22.25
CA LEU A 155 -43.88 -49.82 23.60
C LEU A 155 -45.33 -49.48 23.98
N ALA A 156 -45.82 -48.29 23.64
CA ALA A 156 -47.20 -47.91 23.88
C ALA A 156 -48.19 -48.82 23.12
N GLU A 157 -47.89 -49.16 21.86
CA GLU A 157 -48.69 -50.12 21.08
C GLU A 157 -48.69 -51.52 21.72
N ARG A 158 -47.53 -52.01 22.16
CA ARG A 158 -47.41 -53.30 22.87
C ARG A 158 -48.18 -53.33 24.18
N VAL A 159 -48.19 -52.24 24.94
CA VAL A 159 -48.98 -52.13 26.17
C VAL A 159 -50.47 -52.25 25.85
N LEU A 160 -50.96 -51.55 24.83
CA LEU A 160 -52.36 -51.65 24.40
C LEU A 160 -52.73 -53.07 23.94
N GLU A 161 -51.85 -53.71 23.16
CA GLU A 161 -52.03 -55.11 22.74
C GLU A 161 -52.11 -56.04 23.97
N LEU A 162 -51.19 -55.89 24.93
CA LEU A 162 -51.17 -56.67 26.16
C LEU A 162 -52.43 -56.43 27.00
N GLU A 163 -52.88 -55.19 27.15
CA GLU A 163 -54.13 -54.86 27.86
C GLU A 163 -55.34 -55.58 27.25
N ILE A 164 -55.45 -55.59 25.92
CA ILE A 164 -56.51 -56.31 25.21
C ILE A 164 -56.42 -57.82 25.48
N THR A 165 -55.22 -58.41 25.42
CA THR A 165 -55.05 -59.85 25.68
C THR A 165 -55.36 -60.22 27.13
N VAL A 166 -55.00 -59.38 28.10
CA VAL A 166 -55.31 -59.60 29.52
C VAL A 166 -56.81 -59.55 29.74
N GLU A 167 -57.52 -58.60 29.13
CA GLU A 167 -58.97 -58.50 29.22
C GLU A 167 -59.67 -59.70 28.59
N SER A 168 -59.18 -60.16 27.43
CA SER A 168 -59.63 -61.39 26.78
C SER A 168 -59.42 -62.62 27.68
N LEU A 169 -58.23 -62.79 28.27
CA LEU A 169 -57.94 -63.93 29.15
C LEU A 169 -58.76 -63.89 30.44
N ARG A 170 -59.05 -62.71 30.98
CA ARG A 170 -59.97 -62.54 32.13
C ARG A 170 -61.38 -63.01 31.77
N ALA A 171 -61.90 -62.59 30.61
CA ALA A 171 -63.21 -63.02 30.14
C ALA A 171 -63.27 -64.55 29.92
N GLU A 172 -62.21 -65.16 29.39
CA GLU A 172 -62.11 -66.61 29.26
C GLU A 172 -62.09 -67.32 30.62
N LEU A 173 -61.35 -66.81 31.60
CA LEU A 173 -61.29 -67.36 32.95
C LEU A 173 -62.66 -67.29 33.66
N ASP A 174 -63.36 -66.16 33.53
CA ASP A 174 -64.72 -65.98 34.04
C ASP A 174 -65.71 -66.97 33.39
N ALA A 175 -65.57 -67.23 32.09
CA ALA A 175 -66.37 -68.23 31.39
C ALA A 175 -66.06 -69.67 31.86
N VAL A 176 -64.78 -70.01 32.05
CA VAL A 176 -64.36 -71.34 32.53
C VAL A 176 -64.79 -71.57 33.98
N THR A 177 -64.67 -70.57 34.86
CA THR A 177 -65.13 -70.67 36.25
C THR A 177 -66.65 -70.84 36.33
N ALA A 178 -67.41 -70.12 35.50
CA ALA A 178 -68.85 -70.32 35.37
C ALA A 178 -69.23 -71.74 34.90
N LEU A 179 -68.49 -72.30 33.94
CA LEU A 179 -68.67 -73.68 33.47
C LEU A 179 -68.28 -74.74 34.51
N GLY A 180 -67.23 -74.50 35.29
CA GLY A 180 -66.79 -75.37 36.38
C GLY A 180 -67.83 -75.47 37.50
N LEU A 181 -68.39 -74.33 37.92
CA LEU A 181 -69.48 -74.27 38.90
C LEU A 181 -70.73 -75.02 38.42
N ARG A 182 -70.98 -75.06 37.11
CA ARG A 182 -72.11 -75.77 36.49
C ARG A 182 -71.93 -77.30 36.46
N ARG A 183 -70.72 -77.81 36.66
CA ARG A 183 -70.39 -79.25 36.59
C ARG A 183 -70.34 -79.92 37.96
N THR A 184 -70.30 -79.13 39.04
CA THR A 184 -70.28 -79.58 40.44
C THR A 184 -71.61 -79.40 41.17
N ALA A 185 -72.67 -79.00 40.47
CA ALA A 185 -74.05 -78.96 40.94
C ALA A 185 -74.86 -80.06 40.25
#